data_AF-A0A3N4H9P0-F1
#
_entry.id   AF-A0A3N4H9P0-F1
#
_cell.length_a   1.000
_cell.length_b   1.000
_cell.length_c   1.000
_cell.angle_alpha   90.00
_cell.angle_beta   90.00
_cell.angle_gamma   90.00
#
_symmetry.space_group_name_H-M   'P 1'
#
loop_
_entity.id
_entity.type
_entity.pdbx_description
1 polymer ?
#
loop_
_entity_poly.entity_id
_entity_poly.type
_entity_poly.pdbx_seq_one_letter_code
_entity_poly.pdbx_strand_id
1 'polypeptide(L)'
;MEIGEAYQGGIIAYILQQGDEGYDTKVTHGIIAAPVDQSTGIAWWNGSYSTTGPTGTALGTGQANTTAIVANQGAGSYSASICAAYSVIVGATTYNDWYLPCKDELNKLYLNRVVIGGLANSTYWSSSEFSFDDAWAQSSLIGTQASVNKLNAFGVRAVRSF
;
A
#
# COMPACT_ATOMS: atom_id res chain seq x y z
N MET A 1 0.60 1.04 22.17
CA MET A 1 0.23 1.02 20.74
C MET A 1 0.60 2.36 20.16
N GLU A 2 1.72 2.38 19.48
CA GLU A 2 2.36 3.58 18.97
C GLU A 2 2.87 3.31 17.54
N ILE A 3 3.03 4.37 16.76
CA ILE A 3 3.58 4.28 15.40
C ILE A 3 5.03 3.80 15.49
N GLY A 4 5.40 2.81 14.69
CA GLY A 4 6.72 2.15 14.70
C GLY A 4 6.79 0.88 15.56
N GLU A 5 5.76 0.57 16.36
CA GLU A 5 5.71 -0.69 17.11
C GLU A 5 5.40 -1.88 16.20
N ALA A 6 5.99 -3.04 16.50
CA ALA A 6 5.64 -4.30 15.84
C ALA A 6 4.23 -4.74 16.28
N TYR A 7 3.33 -4.95 15.32
CA TYR A 7 1.94 -5.31 15.60
C TYR A 7 1.36 -6.15 14.46
N GLN A 8 0.71 -7.27 14.82
CA GLN A 8 -0.03 -8.15 13.91
C GLN A 8 0.71 -8.47 12.58
N GLY A 9 1.97 -8.88 12.69
CA GLY A 9 2.80 -9.29 11.55
C GLY A 9 3.52 -8.16 10.81
N GLY A 10 3.32 -6.91 11.21
CA GLY A 10 3.98 -5.75 10.62
C GLY A 10 4.37 -4.68 11.62
N ILE A 11 4.45 -3.45 11.14
CA ILE A 11 4.82 -2.26 11.91
C ILE A 11 3.70 -1.24 11.80
N ILE A 12 3.24 -0.68 12.92
CA ILE A 12 2.18 0.34 12.89
C ILE A 12 2.68 1.56 12.13
N ALA A 13 2.08 1.82 10.97
CA ALA A 13 2.44 2.93 10.09
C ALA A 13 1.63 4.19 10.36
N TYR A 14 0.39 4.01 10.85
CA TYR A 14 -0.51 5.11 11.18
C TYR A 14 -1.61 4.64 12.13
N ILE A 15 -2.05 5.53 13.01
CA ILE A 15 -3.24 5.36 13.85
C ILE A 15 -4.25 6.41 13.40
N LEU A 16 -5.48 5.97 13.09
CA LEU A 16 -6.53 6.89 12.63
C LEU A 16 -6.80 7.96 13.69
N GLN A 17 -7.04 9.17 13.23
CA GLN A 17 -7.32 10.35 14.04
C GLN A 17 -8.76 10.83 13.81
N GLN A 18 -9.26 11.68 14.72
CA GLN A 18 -10.57 12.30 14.55
C GLN A 18 -10.64 13.02 13.19
N GLY A 19 -11.63 12.62 12.37
CA GLY A 19 -11.82 13.14 11.01
C GLY A 19 -11.37 12.17 9.92
N ASP A 20 -10.57 11.16 10.24
CA ASP A 20 -10.30 10.06 9.31
C ASP A 20 -11.53 9.15 9.21
N GLU A 21 -11.80 8.66 8.00
CA GLU A 21 -12.84 7.66 7.77
C GLU A 21 -12.49 6.37 8.54
N GLY A 22 -13.46 5.84 9.28
CA GLY A 22 -13.26 4.66 10.14
C GLY A 22 -12.70 4.96 11.53
N TYR A 23 -12.43 6.23 11.89
CA TYR A 23 -12.05 6.58 13.26
C TYR A 23 -13.20 6.31 14.26
N ASP A 24 -12.88 5.62 15.35
CA ASP A 24 -13.76 5.40 16.49
C ASP A 24 -13.05 5.84 17.79
N THR A 25 -13.79 6.51 18.68
CA THR A 25 -13.27 6.95 20.00
C THR A 25 -13.07 5.79 21.00
N LYS A 26 -13.68 4.64 20.74
CA LYS A 26 -13.66 3.46 21.63
C LYS A 26 -12.76 2.35 21.11
N VAL A 27 -12.44 2.35 19.81
CA VAL A 27 -11.65 1.31 19.16
C VAL A 27 -10.56 1.98 18.34
N THR A 28 -9.32 1.59 18.58
CA THR A 28 -8.21 2.13 17.81
C THR A 28 -8.06 1.38 16.50
N HIS A 29 -8.18 2.13 15.40
CA HIS A 29 -7.98 1.66 14.05
C HIS A 29 -6.72 2.26 13.44
N GLY A 30 -6.18 1.64 12.40
CA GLY A 30 -4.99 2.14 11.75
C GLY A 30 -4.49 1.34 10.57
N ILE A 31 -3.27 1.66 10.17
CA ILE A 31 -2.57 1.03 9.06
C ILE A 31 -1.29 0.40 9.60
N ILE A 32 -1.05 -0.85 9.22
CA ILE A 32 0.18 -1.60 9.47
C ILE A 32 0.92 -1.72 8.14
N ALA A 33 2.20 -1.35 8.11
CA ALA A 33 3.08 -1.62 7.00
C ALA A 33 3.77 -2.98 7.17
N ALA A 34 4.04 -3.66 6.05
CA ALA A 34 4.91 -4.83 6.07
C ALA A 34 6.31 -4.44 6.59
N PRO A 35 7.01 -5.31 7.32
CA PRO A 35 8.37 -5.02 7.79
C PRO A 35 9.35 -4.84 6.59
N VAL A 36 9.08 -5.67 5.58
CA VAL A 36 9.65 -5.84 4.24
C VAL A 36 9.13 -4.95 3.11
N ASP A 37 9.95 -4.52 2.15
CA ASP A 37 9.44 -4.20 0.80
C ASP A 37 9.15 -5.53 0.09
N GLN A 38 7.99 -5.68 -0.53
CA GLN A 38 7.65 -6.88 -1.32
C GLN A 38 8.40 -6.87 -2.66
N SER A 39 8.79 -5.69 -3.14
CA SER A 39 9.69 -5.51 -4.29
C SER A 39 10.32 -4.13 -4.25
N THR A 40 11.53 -3.99 -4.79
CA THR A 40 12.22 -2.71 -5.02
C THR A 40 12.03 -2.19 -6.45
N GLY A 41 11.38 -2.96 -7.32
CA GLY A 41 11.15 -2.62 -8.72
C GLY A 41 10.21 -3.62 -9.38
N ILE A 42 8.94 -3.25 -9.49
CA ILE A 42 7.92 -4.02 -10.21
C ILE A 42 7.02 -3.08 -10.99
N ALA A 43 6.49 -3.54 -12.11
CA ALA A 43 5.51 -2.79 -12.89
C ALA A 43 4.14 -2.79 -12.20
N TRP A 44 3.35 -1.75 -12.44
CA TRP A 44 2.00 -1.65 -11.84
C TRP A 44 0.99 -2.59 -12.51
N TRP A 45 1.26 -2.90 -13.77
CA TRP A 45 0.44 -3.68 -14.69
C TRP A 45 1.01 -5.08 -14.99
N ASN A 46 0.19 -5.93 -15.59
CA ASN A 46 0.43 -7.32 -15.93
C ASN A 46 0.62 -7.51 -17.45
N GLY A 47 1.36 -6.60 -18.08
CA GLY A 47 1.72 -6.73 -19.51
C GLY A 47 0.63 -6.32 -20.52
N SER A 48 -0.53 -5.83 -20.08
CA SER A 48 -1.53 -5.20 -20.95
C SER A 48 -2.15 -3.98 -20.28
N TYR A 49 -2.26 -2.87 -21.00
CA TYR A 49 -2.88 -1.67 -20.46
C TYR A 49 -4.38 -1.89 -20.34
N SER A 50 -4.91 -1.48 -19.20
CA SER A 50 -6.32 -1.56 -18.87
C SER A 50 -6.65 -0.41 -17.92
N THR A 51 -7.83 0.17 -18.10
CA THR A 51 -8.45 0.99 -17.06
C THR A 51 -9.07 0.02 -16.07
N THR A 52 -8.41 -0.16 -14.94
CA THR A 52 -8.85 -1.09 -13.90
C THR A 52 -10.01 -0.51 -13.08
N GLY A 53 -10.17 0.82 -13.06
CA GLY A 53 -11.22 1.55 -12.35
C GLY A 53 -10.97 2.04 -10.89
N PRO A 54 -9.91 1.65 -10.16
CA PRO A 54 -9.72 2.04 -8.76
C PRO A 54 -9.06 3.42 -8.66
N THR A 55 -9.88 4.47 -8.63
CA THR A 55 -9.41 5.87 -8.48
C THR A 55 -9.38 6.36 -7.03
N GLY A 56 -9.78 5.51 -6.07
CA GLY A 56 -9.84 5.88 -4.65
C GLY A 56 -8.48 6.30 -4.12
N THR A 57 -8.40 7.48 -3.50
CA THR A 57 -7.15 8.04 -2.95
C THR A 57 -7.17 8.19 -1.44
N ALA A 58 -8.36 8.31 -0.84
CA ALA A 58 -8.55 8.50 0.59
C ALA A 58 -8.12 7.27 1.41
N LEU A 59 -7.83 7.49 2.70
CA LEU A 59 -7.50 6.42 3.65
C LEU A 59 -8.59 5.33 3.63
N GLY A 60 -8.18 4.06 3.69
CA GLY A 60 -9.10 2.92 3.67
C GLY A 60 -9.49 2.44 2.26
N THR A 61 -9.14 3.16 1.20
CA THR A 61 -9.47 2.74 -0.19
C THR A 61 -8.49 1.73 -0.79
N GLY A 62 -7.29 1.56 -0.22
CA GLY A 62 -6.23 0.72 -0.81
C GLY A 62 -6.61 -0.75 -0.97
N GLN A 63 -7.35 -1.33 -0.02
CA GLN A 63 -7.81 -2.71 -0.11
C GLN A 63 -8.77 -2.90 -1.28
N ALA A 64 -9.81 -2.05 -1.37
CA ALA A 64 -10.79 -2.13 -2.45
C ALA A 64 -10.13 -1.90 -3.82
N ASN A 65 -9.20 -0.94 -3.89
CA ASN A 65 -8.41 -0.68 -5.08
C ASN A 65 -7.61 -1.93 -5.48
N THR A 66 -6.82 -2.49 -4.57
CA THR A 66 -5.99 -3.68 -4.82
C THR A 66 -6.82 -4.85 -5.32
N THR A 67 -7.97 -5.11 -4.69
CA THR A 67 -8.91 -6.15 -5.13
C THR A 67 -9.40 -5.92 -6.56
N ALA A 68 -9.76 -4.67 -6.92
CA ALA A 68 -10.21 -4.34 -8.27
C ALA A 68 -9.10 -4.51 -9.31
N ILE A 69 -7.87 -4.10 -9.01
CA ILE A 69 -6.70 -4.30 -9.88
C ILE A 69 -6.48 -5.79 -10.12
N VAL A 70 -6.47 -6.59 -9.05
CA VAL A 70 -6.22 -8.04 -9.15
C VAL A 70 -7.33 -8.76 -9.93
N ALA A 71 -8.58 -8.38 -9.71
CA ALA A 71 -9.72 -8.94 -10.44
C ALA A 71 -9.66 -8.59 -11.94
N ASN A 72 -9.24 -7.37 -12.28
CA ASN A 72 -9.16 -6.91 -13.67
C ASN A 72 -7.97 -7.53 -14.43
N GLN A 73 -6.79 -7.56 -13.81
CA GLN A 73 -5.55 -7.96 -14.47
C GLN A 73 -5.27 -9.47 -14.40
N GLY A 74 -6.01 -10.20 -13.56
CA GLY A 74 -5.91 -11.64 -13.44
C GLY A 74 -4.59 -12.13 -12.85
N ALA A 75 -4.27 -13.39 -13.12
CA ALA A 75 -3.05 -14.03 -12.61
C ALA A 75 -1.79 -13.43 -13.23
N GLY A 76 -0.78 -13.17 -12.39
CA GLY A 76 0.48 -12.58 -12.83
C GLY A 76 1.29 -12.05 -11.66
N SER A 77 2.39 -11.36 -11.97
CA SER A 77 3.23 -10.67 -10.99
C SER A 77 3.37 -9.20 -11.36
N TYR A 78 2.69 -8.38 -10.57
CA TYR A 78 2.60 -6.92 -10.67
C TYR A 78 2.34 -6.33 -9.28
N SER A 79 2.50 -5.02 -9.12
CA SER A 79 2.46 -4.30 -7.84
C SER A 79 1.36 -4.78 -6.89
N ALA A 80 0.10 -4.77 -7.33
CA ALA A 80 -1.05 -5.14 -6.52
C ALA A 80 -1.07 -6.64 -6.17
N SER A 81 -0.77 -7.52 -7.13
CA SER A 81 -0.77 -8.98 -6.91
C SER A 81 0.23 -9.44 -5.86
N ILE A 82 1.44 -8.86 -5.83
CA ILE A 82 2.47 -9.29 -4.87
C ILE A 82 2.19 -8.79 -3.45
N CYS A 83 1.53 -7.64 -3.31
CA CYS A 83 1.03 -7.19 -2.02
C CYS A 83 -0.15 -8.06 -1.55
N ALA A 84 -1.10 -8.37 -2.45
CA ALA A 84 -2.26 -9.21 -2.14
C ALA A 84 -1.91 -10.67 -1.81
N ALA A 85 -0.81 -11.18 -2.37
CA ALA A 85 -0.31 -12.52 -2.10
C ALA A 85 0.58 -12.59 -0.83
N TYR A 86 0.95 -11.44 -0.24
CA TYR A 86 1.80 -11.41 0.93
C TYR A 86 1.08 -11.99 2.15
N SER A 87 1.80 -12.79 2.94
CA SER A 87 1.28 -13.31 4.19
C SER A 87 2.38 -13.47 5.24
N VAL A 88 2.00 -13.32 6.51
CA VAL A 88 2.89 -13.45 7.66
C VAL A 88 2.20 -14.29 8.73
N ILE A 89 2.96 -15.18 9.37
CA ILE A 89 2.48 -15.97 10.51
C ILE A 89 3.14 -15.43 11.78
N VAL A 90 2.33 -15.07 12.78
CA VAL A 90 2.80 -14.68 14.12
C VAL A 90 2.12 -15.59 15.14
N GLY A 91 2.90 -16.47 15.77
CA GLY A 91 2.35 -17.51 16.64
C GLY A 91 1.42 -18.45 15.85
N ALA A 92 0.16 -18.52 16.26
CA ALA A 92 -0.87 -19.34 15.61
C ALA A 92 -1.76 -18.56 14.63
N THR A 93 -1.48 -17.26 14.41
CA THR A 93 -2.29 -16.39 13.56
C THR A 93 -1.60 -16.12 12.24
N THR A 94 -2.34 -16.28 11.14
CA THR A 94 -1.91 -15.91 9.79
C THR A 94 -2.58 -14.59 9.40
N TYR A 95 -1.77 -13.62 8.98
CA TYR A 95 -2.21 -12.36 8.40
C TYR A 95 -1.96 -12.40 6.89
N ASN A 96 -3.03 -12.49 6.10
CA ASN A 96 -3.03 -12.64 4.64
C ASN A 96 -3.98 -11.64 3.95
N ASP A 97 -4.34 -10.58 4.66
CA ASP A 97 -5.20 -9.46 4.29
C ASP A 97 -4.38 -8.22 3.88
N TRP A 98 -3.21 -8.45 3.29
CA TRP A 98 -2.30 -7.40 2.85
C TRP A 98 -2.72 -6.87 1.47
N TYR A 99 -2.44 -5.59 1.23
CA TYR A 99 -2.82 -4.90 -0.01
C TYR A 99 -1.82 -3.80 -0.39
N LEU A 100 -1.88 -3.34 -1.63
CA LEU A 100 -1.07 -2.21 -2.11
C LEU A 100 -1.71 -0.90 -1.58
N PRO A 101 -1.00 -0.03 -0.86
CA PRO A 101 -1.59 1.18 -0.28
C PRO A 101 -2.14 2.11 -1.37
N CYS A 102 -3.24 2.79 -1.10
CA CYS A 102 -3.70 3.90 -1.93
C CYS A 102 -2.78 5.12 -1.78
N LYS A 103 -3.09 6.18 -2.53
CA LYS A 103 -2.26 7.40 -2.57
C LYS A 103 -2.10 8.02 -1.17
N ASP A 104 -3.15 8.16 -0.38
CA ASP A 104 -3.02 8.84 0.91
C ASP A 104 -2.49 7.91 2.01
N GLU A 105 -2.73 6.60 1.92
CA GLU A 105 -2.11 5.59 2.80
C GLU A 105 -0.59 5.55 2.59
N LEU A 106 -0.14 5.57 1.33
CA LEU A 106 1.28 5.64 1.00
C LEU A 106 1.94 6.93 1.55
N ASN A 107 1.19 8.02 1.58
CA ASN A 107 1.66 9.26 2.18
C ASN A 107 1.84 9.12 3.71
N LYS A 108 0.97 8.37 4.41
CA LYS A 108 1.16 8.08 5.83
C LYS A 108 2.43 7.24 6.06
N LEU A 109 2.72 6.28 5.20
CA LEU A 109 3.99 5.53 5.23
C LEU A 109 5.19 6.48 5.07
N TYR A 110 5.15 7.41 4.10
CA TYR A 110 6.22 8.39 3.90
C TYR A 110 6.43 9.31 5.13
N LEU A 111 5.35 9.85 5.70
CA LEU A 111 5.41 10.74 6.85
C LEU A 111 6.03 10.05 8.07
N ASN A 112 5.76 8.75 8.25
CA ASN A 112 6.27 7.94 9.36
C ASN A 112 7.46 7.04 8.97
N ARG A 113 8.07 7.23 7.79
CA ARG A 113 9.09 6.32 7.25
C ARG A 113 10.29 6.09 8.15
N VAL A 114 10.65 7.09 8.97
CA VAL A 114 11.80 7.02 9.89
C VAL A 114 11.54 6.00 11.00
N VAL A 115 10.33 6.02 11.57
CA VAL A 115 9.95 5.10 12.67
C VAL A 115 9.49 3.75 12.14
N ILE A 116 8.90 3.69 10.94
CA ILE A 116 8.58 2.42 10.28
C ILE A 116 9.87 1.67 9.90
N GLY A 117 10.86 2.39 9.35
CA GLY A 117 12.14 1.84 8.94
C GLY A 117 12.06 0.92 7.72
N GLY A 118 13.21 0.65 7.10
CA GLY A 118 13.36 -0.35 6.05
C GLY A 118 12.75 -0.01 4.69
N LEU A 119 12.15 1.17 4.50
CA LEU A 119 11.80 1.66 3.16
C LEU A 119 13.09 2.06 2.43
N ALA A 120 13.31 1.49 1.24
CA ALA A 120 14.36 1.93 0.35
C ALA A 120 14.16 3.39 -0.08
N ASN A 121 15.26 4.11 -0.35
CA ASN A 121 15.22 5.47 -0.90
C ASN A 121 14.85 5.46 -2.39
N SER A 122 13.59 5.16 -2.70
CA SER A 122 13.05 4.98 -4.05
C SER A 122 11.64 5.54 -4.18
N THR A 123 11.08 5.41 -5.38
CA THR A 123 9.66 5.64 -5.68
C THR A 123 8.87 4.37 -5.36
N TYR A 124 7.65 4.54 -4.83
CA TYR A 124 6.74 3.46 -4.48
C TYR A 124 5.41 3.60 -5.22
N TRP A 125 4.87 2.48 -5.67
CA TRP A 125 3.55 2.44 -6.27
C TRP A 125 2.44 2.60 -5.23
N SER A 126 1.38 3.31 -5.63
CA SER A 126 0.08 3.31 -4.98
C SER A 126 -0.91 2.49 -5.80
N SER A 127 -1.96 1.94 -5.16
CA SER A 127 -3.08 1.28 -5.82
C SER A 127 -4.05 2.25 -6.49
N SER A 128 -3.87 3.56 -6.33
CA SER A 128 -4.73 4.57 -6.96
C SER A 128 -4.36 4.72 -8.43
N GLU A 129 -5.24 4.27 -9.32
CA GLU A 129 -5.13 4.48 -10.76
C GLU A 129 -5.40 5.96 -11.10
N PHE A 130 -4.65 6.49 -12.06
CA PHE A 130 -4.87 7.84 -12.58
C PHE A 130 -5.52 7.81 -13.97
N SER A 131 -5.01 6.98 -14.86
CA SER A 131 -5.50 6.81 -16.23
C SER A 131 -5.32 5.37 -16.72
N PHE A 132 -5.61 5.15 -18.00
CA PHE A 132 -5.36 3.89 -18.70
C PHE A 132 -3.90 3.43 -18.58
N ASP A 133 -2.96 4.36 -18.70
CA ASP A 133 -1.51 4.13 -18.76
C ASP A 133 -0.73 4.60 -17.53
N ASP A 134 -1.32 5.43 -16.68
CA ASP A 134 -0.67 5.99 -15.48
C ASP A 134 -1.33 5.56 -14.17
N ALA A 135 -0.50 5.43 -13.13
CA ALA A 135 -0.92 5.25 -11.75
C ALA A 135 -0.16 6.22 -10.83
N TRP A 136 -0.69 6.44 -9.63
CA TRP A 136 0.00 7.27 -8.65
C TRP A 136 1.20 6.55 -8.04
N ALA A 137 2.28 7.29 -7.85
CA ALA A 137 3.46 6.86 -7.13
C ALA A 137 3.95 7.96 -6.20
N GLN A 138 4.75 7.59 -5.20
CA GLN A 138 5.34 8.52 -4.24
C GLN A 138 6.82 8.26 -4.02
N SER A 139 7.62 9.32 -4.04
CA SER A 139 9.01 9.25 -3.59
C SER A 139 9.06 9.10 -2.07
N SER A 140 9.67 8.04 -1.57
CA SER A 140 9.99 7.88 -0.13
C SER A 140 11.06 8.86 0.37
N LEU A 141 11.89 9.41 -0.52
CA LEU A 141 12.95 10.37 -0.15
C LEU A 141 12.40 11.76 0.18
N ILE A 142 11.68 12.37 -0.76
CA ILE A 142 11.20 13.76 -0.69
C ILE A 142 9.68 13.92 -0.56
N GLY A 143 8.91 12.82 -0.61
CA GLY A 143 7.47 12.83 -0.40
C GLY A 143 6.62 13.23 -1.61
N THR A 144 7.24 13.67 -2.71
CA THR A 144 6.53 14.06 -3.93
C THR A 144 5.69 12.91 -4.48
N GLN A 145 4.43 13.21 -4.79
CA GLN A 145 3.51 12.30 -5.47
C GLN A 145 3.29 12.74 -6.91
N ALA A 146 3.28 11.80 -7.83
CA ALA A 146 3.04 12.04 -9.25
C ALA A 146 2.30 10.87 -9.89
N SER A 147 1.52 11.14 -10.93
CA SER A 147 1.04 10.11 -11.85
C SER A 147 2.16 9.78 -12.83
N VAL A 148 2.43 8.51 -13.01
CA VAL A 148 3.56 8.01 -13.80
C VAL A 148 3.17 6.72 -14.50
N ASN A 149 3.84 6.45 -15.61
CA ASN A 149 3.50 5.34 -16.48
C ASN A 149 3.64 3.98 -15.77
N LYS A 150 2.61 3.14 -15.88
CA LYS A 150 2.47 1.82 -15.26
C LYS A 150 3.58 0.83 -15.65
N LEU A 151 4.31 1.08 -16.74
CA LEU A 151 5.49 0.31 -17.18
C LEU A 151 6.68 0.45 -16.24
N ASN A 152 6.78 1.55 -15.50
CA ASN A 152 7.94 1.81 -14.66
C ASN A 152 8.07 0.76 -13.56
N ALA A 153 9.31 0.42 -13.22
CA ALA A 153 9.60 -0.47 -12.11
C ALA A 153 9.83 0.36 -10.84
N PHE A 154 8.88 0.32 -9.91
CA PHE A 154 8.97 1.00 -8.62
C PHE A 154 8.79 0.01 -7.46
N GLY A 155 9.17 0.45 -6.27
CA GLY A 155 9.02 -0.34 -5.06
C GLY A 155 7.56 -0.51 -4.65
N VAL A 156 7.30 -1.53 -3.84
CA VAL A 156 6.01 -1.69 -3.14
C VAL A 156 6.26 -2.13 -1.71
N ARG A 157 5.49 -1.55 -0.81
CA ARG A 157 5.35 -2.01 0.56
C ARG A 157 3.88 -2.24 0.84
N ALA A 158 3.53 -3.50 1.08
CA ALA A 158 2.18 -3.90 1.40
C ALA A 158 1.77 -3.30 2.74
N VAL A 159 0.49 -3.00 2.86
CA VAL A 159 -0.13 -2.54 4.10
C VAL A 159 -1.35 -3.38 4.41
N ARG A 160 -1.83 -3.33 5.66
CA ARG A 160 -3.12 -3.86 6.08
C ARG A 160 -3.77 -2.94 7.10
N SER A 161 -5.08 -3.01 7.23
CA SER A 161 -5.84 -2.25 8.22
C SER A 161 -6.12 -3.08 9.47
N PHE A 162 -6.33 -2.41 10.60
CA PHE A 162 -6.77 -3.01 11.86
C PHE A 162 -7.77 -2.08 12.58
#